data_AF-A0A3B9Z742-F1
#
_entry.id   AF-A0A3B9Z742-F1
#
_cell.length_a   1.000
_cell.length_b   1.000
_cell.length_c   1.000
_cell.angle_alpha   90.00
_cell.angle_beta   90.00
_cell.angle_gamma   90.00
#
_symmetry.space_group_name_H-M   'P 1'
#
loop_
_entity.id
_entity.type
_entity.pdbx_description
1 polymer ?
#
loop_
_entity_poly.entity_id
_entity_poly.type
_entity_poly.pdbx_seq_one_letter_code
_entity_poly.pdbx_strand_id
1 'polypeptide(L)'
;MDKTMKEKSLIIKKYKDMFETFRLDYEGTPFSADGNTHWEMEFEIANAEDMSQIKTPYGEHYGGTANEPEPFKGSGYTGGENGTTIPEWKIKDRIQIKDGSILSKYVNGEMVEQYIFKIKSGRWIKL
;
A
#
# COMPACT_ATOMS: atom_id res chain seq x y z
N MET A 1 10.60 19.06 -7.75
CA MET A 1 10.02 18.05 -6.85
C MET A 1 9.21 17.12 -7.73
N ASP A 2 9.71 15.92 -7.98
CA ASP A 2 9.10 14.95 -8.90
C ASP A 2 7.75 14.51 -8.35
N LYS A 3 6.66 14.71 -9.10
CA LYS A 3 5.27 14.49 -8.66
C LYS A 3 4.79 13.05 -8.88
N THR A 4 5.71 12.12 -9.09
CA THR A 4 5.41 10.73 -9.41
C THR A 4 6.11 9.83 -8.41
N MET A 5 5.38 9.40 -7.39
CA MET A 5 5.78 8.24 -6.60
C MET A 5 5.49 7.00 -7.44
N LYS A 6 6.42 6.67 -8.36
CA LYS A 6 6.41 5.37 -9.03
C LYS A 6 7.08 4.37 -8.10
N GLU A 7 6.34 3.89 -7.11
CA GLU A 7 6.69 2.65 -6.44
C GLU A 7 6.40 1.51 -7.42
N LYS A 8 7.26 1.36 -8.43
CA LYS A 8 7.33 0.11 -9.16
C LYS A 8 7.87 -0.88 -8.13
N SER A 9 6.98 -1.71 -7.61
CA SER A 9 7.30 -2.86 -6.77
C SER A 9 8.17 -3.86 -7.56
N LEU A 10 9.43 -3.51 -7.82
CA LEU A 10 10.43 -4.42 -8.36
C LEU A 10 10.85 -5.47 -7.30
N ILE A 11 10.33 -5.31 -6.08
CA ILE A 11 10.66 -6.07 -4.87
C ILE A 11 9.67 -7.22 -4.67
N ILE A 12 8.37 -7.02 -4.93
CA ILE A 12 7.35 -8.05 -4.70
C ILE A 12 7.20 -8.92 -5.94
N LYS A 13 7.76 -10.12 -5.90
CA LYS A 13 7.62 -11.12 -6.98
C LYS A 13 6.66 -12.24 -6.59
N LYS A 14 6.57 -12.53 -5.30
CA LYS A 14 5.69 -13.55 -4.72
C LYS A 14 5.05 -13.03 -3.43
N TYR A 15 4.01 -13.72 -2.97
CA TYR A 15 3.30 -13.40 -1.74
C TYR A 15 4.25 -13.24 -0.53
N LYS A 16 5.26 -14.10 -0.41
CA LYS A 16 6.24 -14.03 0.69
C LYS A 16 6.98 -12.69 0.72
N ASP A 17 7.35 -12.15 -0.44
CA ASP A 17 8.01 -10.84 -0.52
C ASP A 17 7.09 -9.73 0.02
N MET A 18 5.79 -9.79 -0.32
CA MET A 18 4.76 -8.89 0.21
C MET A 18 4.64 -9.04 1.73
N PHE A 19 4.52 -10.27 2.23
CA PHE A 19 4.40 -10.55 3.66
C PHE A 19 5.58 -9.99 4.46
N GLU A 20 6.81 -10.19 3.97
CA GLU A 20 8.04 -9.68 4.61
C GLU A 20 8.19 -8.16 4.47
N THR A 21 7.95 -7.60 3.29
CA THR A 21 8.12 -6.16 3.02
C THR A 21 7.12 -5.31 3.80
N PHE A 22 5.87 -5.76 3.92
CA PHE A 22 4.84 -5.06 4.70
C PHE A 22 4.82 -5.44 6.17
N ARG A 23 5.79 -6.25 6.64
CA ARG A 23 5.88 -6.72 8.03
C ARG A 23 4.56 -7.28 8.56
N LEU A 24 3.96 -8.17 7.76
CA LEU A 24 2.69 -8.81 8.12
C LEU A 24 2.86 -9.92 9.17
N ASP A 25 4.08 -10.13 9.68
CA ASP A 25 4.51 -11.04 10.74
C ASP A 25 4.21 -10.55 12.17
N TYR A 26 3.41 -9.49 12.33
CA TYR A 26 3.04 -8.96 13.64
C TYR A 26 2.21 -9.95 14.47
N GLU A 27 2.30 -9.85 15.80
CA GLU A 27 1.57 -10.73 16.71
C GLU A 27 0.04 -10.66 16.48
N GLY A 28 -0.61 -11.82 16.36
CA GLY A 28 -2.06 -11.89 16.12
C GLY A 28 -2.47 -11.57 14.67
N THR A 29 -1.52 -11.48 13.74
CA THR A 29 -1.80 -11.30 12.32
C THR A 29 -2.78 -12.37 11.77
N PRO A 30 -3.80 -11.98 10.99
CA PRO A 30 -4.65 -12.93 10.28
C PRO A 30 -4.00 -13.43 8.97
N PHE A 31 -2.84 -12.86 8.60
CA PHE A 31 -2.11 -13.21 7.39
C PHE A 31 -1.21 -14.43 7.64
N SER A 32 -1.09 -15.30 6.65
CA SER A 32 -0.22 -16.48 6.72
C SER A 32 0.98 -16.28 5.80
N ALA A 33 2.19 -16.53 6.29
CA ALA A 33 3.41 -16.48 5.47
C ALA A 33 3.40 -17.48 4.30
N ASP A 34 2.61 -18.56 4.39
CA ASP A 34 2.39 -19.55 3.34
C ASP A 34 1.26 -19.17 2.38
N GLY A 35 0.72 -17.95 2.52
CA GLY A 35 -0.23 -17.39 1.58
C GLY A 35 0.34 -17.32 0.16
N ASN A 36 -0.56 -17.20 -0.80
CA ASN A 36 -0.19 -17.17 -2.21
C ASN A 36 -0.93 -16.14 -3.03
N THR A 37 -1.85 -15.40 -2.41
CA THR A 37 -2.75 -14.49 -3.10
C THR A 37 -2.63 -13.11 -2.51
N HIS A 38 -2.43 -12.10 -3.36
CA HIS A 38 -2.47 -10.70 -2.96
C HIS A 38 -3.07 -9.85 -4.08
N TRP A 39 -3.40 -8.61 -3.72
CA TRP A 39 -3.92 -7.62 -4.65
C TRP A 39 -3.03 -6.39 -4.64
N GLU A 40 -2.78 -5.82 -5.82
CA GLU A 40 -2.00 -4.59 -5.98
C GLU A 40 -2.86 -3.55 -6.68
N MET A 41 -2.84 -2.32 -6.17
CA MET A 41 -3.57 -1.20 -6.75
C MET A 41 -2.58 -0.14 -7.23
N GLU A 42 -2.59 0.12 -8.53
CA GLU A 42 -1.83 1.19 -9.16
C GLU A 42 -2.76 2.36 -9.43
N PHE A 43 -2.54 3.48 -8.75
CA PHE A 43 -3.41 4.64 -8.87
C PHE A 43 -2.63 5.95 -8.79
N GLU A 44 -3.24 6.98 -9.38
CA GLU A 44 -2.83 8.37 -9.17
C GLU A 44 -3.98 9.11 -8.51
N ILE A 45 -3.65 10.10 -7.68
CA ILE A 45 -4.64 11.00 -7.11
C ILE A 45 -5.21 11.88 -8.23
N ALA A 46 -6.54 12.00 -8.28
CA ALA A 46 -7.24 12.81 -9.27
C ALA A 46 -7.11 14.31 -8.98
N ASN A 47 -7.23 14.70 -7.71
CA ASN A 47 -7.22 16.10 -7.29
C ASN A 47 -5.97 16.41 -6.47
N ALA A 48 -5.23 17.47 -6.81
CA ALA A 48 -4.02 17.83 -6.08
C ALA A 48 -4.28 18.16 -4.60
N GLU A 49 -5.47 18.65 -4.26
CA GLU A 49 -5.87 18.95 -2.87
C GLU A 49 -5.95 17.68 -2.00
N ASP A 50 -6.32 16.54 -2.59
CA ASP A 50 -6.41 15.26 -1.90
C ASP A 50 -5.02 14.75 -1.45
N MET A 51 -3.93 15.22 -2.06
CA MET A 51 -2.56 14.94 -1.58
C MET A 51 -2.37 15.37 -0.13
N SER A 52 -3.09 16.41 0.31
CA SER A 52 -3.02 16.87 1.71
C SER A 52 -3.61 15.86 2.70
N GLN A 53 -4.40 14.88 2.23
CA GLN A 53 -4.98 13.82 3.06
C GLN A 53 -4.03 12.66 3.33
N ILE A 54 -2.97 12.51 2.52
CA ILE A 54 -1.93 11.50 2.75
C ILE A 54 -0.91 12.09 3.72
N LYS A 55 -0.81 11.46 4.90
CA LYS A 55 0.08 11.89 5.98
C LYS A 55 1.02 10.77 6.39
N THR A 56 2.23 11.13 6.78
CA THR A 56 3.14 10.25 7.50
C THR A 56 2.78 10.27 8.99
N PRO A 57 2.36 9.15 9.59
CA PRO A 57 2.04 9.08 11.01
C PRO A 57 3.32 8.98 11.85
N TYR A 58 3.77 10.07 12.49
CA TYR A 58 4.91 10.01 13.40
C TYR A 58 4.49 9.58 14.81
N GLY A 59 5.27 8.68 15.42
CA GLY A 59 5.08 8.22 16.79
C GLY A 59 5.57 9.23 17.83
N GLU A 60 5.10 9.11 19.07
CA GLU A 60 5.45 10.04 20.17
C GLU A 60 6.96 10.17 20.41
N HIS A 61 7.69 9.06 20.28
CA HIS A 61 9.15 9.02 20.43
C HIS A 61 9.92 9.73 19.29
N TYR A 62 9.24 10.04 18.17
CA TYR A 62 9.72 10.89 17.09
C TYR A 62 9.04 12.27 17.08
N GLY A 63 8.39 12.67 18.19
CA GLY A 63 7.74 13.98 18.34
C GLY A 63 6.39 14.11 17.65
N GLY A 64 5.81 13.00 17.18
CA GLY A 64 4.45 12.96 16.66
C GLY A 64 3.41 12.61 17.74
N THR A 65 2.21 12.23 17.30
CA THR A 65 1.08 11.89 18.19
C THR A 65 0.42 10.56 17.83
N ALA A 66 0.95 9.81 16.86
CA ALA A 66 0.39 8.54 16.46
C ALA A 66 0.78 7.44 17.46
N ASN A 67 -0.19 6.61 17.83
CA ASN A 67 0.00 5.43 18.65
C ASN A 67 -0.81 4.29 18.03
N GLU A 68 -0.14 3.45 17.25
CA GLU A 68 -0.74 2.38 16.47
C GLU A 68 -0.04 1.06 16.81
N PRO A 69 -0.73 -0.08 16.68
CA PRO A 69 -0.11 -1.38 16.91
C PRO A 69 1.00 -1.68 15.89
N GLU A 70 1.88 -2.61 16.26
CA GLU A 70 2.82 -3.24 15.33
C GLU A 70 2.11 -3.69 14.03
N PRO A 71 2.74 -3.56 12.85
CA PRO A 71 4.17 -3.30 12.61
C PRO A 71 4.58 -1.81 12.57
N PHE A 72 3.70 -0.90 12.99
CA PHE A 72 3.98 0.53 13.01
C PHE A 72 5.19 0.88 13.87
N LYS A 73 6.16 1.59 13.28
CA LYS A 73 7.38 2.07 13.96
C LYS A 73 7.32 3.55 14.27
N GLY A 74 6.49 4.32 13.58
CA GLY A 74 6.32 5.76 13.84
C GLY A 74 7.48 6.63 13.41
N SER A 75 8.46 6.06 12.70
CA SER A 75 9.58 6.79 12.10
C SER A 75 9.23 7.40 10.74
N GLY A 76 8.04 7.08 10.22
CA GLY A 76 7.63 7.37 8.86
C GLY A 76 8.04 6.29 7.85
N TYR A 77 8.72 5.24 8.31
CA TYR A 77 9.12 4.09 7.52
C TYR A 77 9.04 2.80 8.35
N THR A 78 8.76 1.70 7.67
CA THR A 78 8.78 0.34 8.21
C THR A 78 9.83 -0.48 7.48
N GLY A 79 10.72 -1.14 8.23
CA GLY A 79 11.74 -2.03 7.69
C GLY A 79 11.30 -3.50 7.70
N GLY A 80 11.40 -4.15 6.54
CA GLY A 80 11.23 -5.58 6.31
C GLY A 80 12.51 -6.38 6.63
N GLU A 81 12.36 -7.65 7.02
CA GLU A 81 13.51 -8.54 7.29
C GLU A 81 14.33 -8.85 6.02
N ASN A 82 13.71 -8.73 4.84
CA ASN A 82 14.36 -8.86 3.54
C ASN A 82 15.20 -7.63 3.13
N GLY A 83 15.48 -6.71 4.06
CA GLY A 83 16.26 -5.51 3.83
C GLY A 83 15.51 -4.41 3.07
N THR A 84 14.18 -4.55 2.94
CA THR A 84 13.33 -3.55 2.29
C THR A 84 12.85 -2.53 3.30
N THR A 85 12.60 -1.30 2.84
CA THR A 85 12.02 -0.24 3.67
C THR A 85 10.89 0.39 2.89
N ILE A 86 9.70 0.45 3.49
CA ILE A 86 8.52 1.08 2.91
C ILE A 86 8.12 2.32 3.71
N PRO A 87 7.54 3.34 3.07
CA PRO A 87 7.02 4.50 3.79
C PRO A 87 5.77 4.12 4.59
N GLU A 88 5.65 4.65 5.79
CA GLU A 88 4.42 4.65 6.56
C GLU A 88 3.55 5.83 6.11
N TRP A 89 2.31 5.54 5.72
CA TRP A 89 1.36 6.58 5.36
C TRP A 89 -0.05 6.21 5.80
N LYS A 90 -0.86 7.23 6.04
CA LYS A 90 -2.29 7.13 6.31
C LYS A 90 -3.05 8.12 5.46
N ILE A 91 -4.25 7.71 5.09
CA ILE A 91 -5.24 8.59 4.47
C ILE A 91 -6.16 9.07 5.57
N LYS A 92 -6.18 10.39 5.83
CA LYS A 92 -7.02 10.98 6.89
C LYS A 92 -8.50 11.00 6.51
N ASP A 93 -8.79 11.44 5.28
CA ASP A 93 -10.13 11.54 4.70
C ASP A 93 -10.13 10.96 3.28
N ARG A 94 -11.31 10.76 2.69
CA ARG A 94 -11.43 10.16 1.36
C ARG A 94 -10.62 10.92 0.30
N ILE A 95 -9.82 10.18 -0.46
CA ILE A 95 -9.16 10.66 -1.68
C ILE A 95 -9.94 10.22 -2.93
N GLN A 96 -9.87 11.01 -4.00
CA GLN A 96 -10.33 10.62 -5.31
C GLN A 96 -9.15 10.13 -6.16
N ILE A 97 -9.28 8.94 -6.75
CA ILE A 97 -8.28 8.38 -7.67
C ILE A 97 -8.68 8.62 -9.13
N LYS A 98 -7.69 8.67 -10.03
CA LYS A 98 -7.91 8.93 -11.46
C LYS A 98 -8.70 7.80 -12.13
N ASP A 99 -9.50 8.17 -13.14
CA ASP A 99 -10.07 7.20 -14.08
C ASP A 99 -8.95 6.40 -14.73
N GLY A 100 -9.15 5.10 -14.87
CA GLY A 100 -8.13 4.21 -15.43
C GLY A 100 -7.12 3.65 -14.43
N SER A 101 -7.25 3.95 -13.13
CA SER A 101 -6.48 3.24 -12.08
C SER A 101 -6.68 1.73 -12.20
N ILE A 102 -5.65 0.94 -11.86
CA ILE A 102 -5.61 -0.51 -12.06
C ILE A 102 -5.60 -1.23 -10.73
N LEU A 103 -6.33 -2.35 -10.65
CA LEU A 103 -6.31 -3.28 -9.54
C LEU A 103 -6.03 -4.68 -10.10
N SER A 104 -4.93 -5.28 -9.69
CA SER A 104 -4.45 -6.58 -10.16
C SER A 104 -4.47 -7.60 -9.03
N LYS A 105 -4.95 -8.81 -9.31
CA LYS A 105 -4.89 -9.96 -8.42
C LYS A 105 -3.78 -10.89 -8.85
N TYR A 106 -2.93 -11.27 -7.92
CA TYR A 106 -1.86 -12.23 -8.13
C TYR A 106 -2.13 -13.50 -7.35
N VAL A 107 -1.84 -14.65 -7.96
CA VAL A 107 -1.85 -15.97 -7.33
C VAL A 107 -0.54 -16.67 -7.69
N ASN A 108 0.19 -17.14 -6.69
CA ASN A 108 1.53 -17.75 -6.86
C ASN A 108 2.53 -16.86 -7.62
N GLY A 109 2.37 -15.54 -7.56
CA GLY A 109 3.21 -14.56 -8.28
C GLY A 109 2.79 -14.30 -9.73
N GLU A 110 1.72 -14.94 -10.22
CA GLU A 110 1.17 -14.71 -11.55
C GLU A 110 -0.09 -13.84 -11.45
N MET A 111 -0.19 -12.82 -12.32
CA MET A 111 -1.41 -12.01 -12.43
C MET A 111 -2.53 -12.84 -13.04
N VAL A 112 -3.63 -13.02 -12.30
CA VAL A 112 -4.76 -13.87 -12.71
C VAL A 112 -6.03 -13.08 -12.99
N GLU A 113 -6.17 -11.87 -12.44
CA GLU A 113 -7.30 -10.98 -12.71
C GLU A 113 -6.83 -9.52 -12.71
N GLN A 114 -7.46 -8.69 -13.53
CA GLN A 114 -7.20 -7.26 -13.57
C GLN A 114 -8.51 -6.48 -13.70
N TYR A 115 -8.56 -5.31 -13.08
CA TYR A 115 -9.72 -4.43 -13.07
C TYR A 115 -9.28 -3.00 -13.34
N ILE A 116 -10.12 -2.24 -14.03
CA ILE A 116 -9.95 -0.81 -14.28
C ILE A 116 -11.00 0.00 -13.52
N PHE A 117 -10.56 1.07 -12.84
CA PHE A 117 -11.46 1.98 -12.15
C PHE A 117 -12.14 2.93 -13.14
N LYS A 118 -13.48 3.01 -13.05
CA LYS A 118 -14.29 3.97 -13.79
C LYS A 118 -14.87 5.04 -12.86
N ILE A 119 -14.35 6.25 -12.96
CA ILE A 119 -14.65 7.36 -12.05
C ILE A 119 -16.11 7.81 -12.14
N LYS A 120 -16.68 7.83 -13.36
CA LYS A 120 -18.08 8.21 -13.60
C LYS A 120 -19.07 7.32 -12.84
N SER A 121 -18.76 6.04 -12.72
CA SER A 121 -19.58 5.07 -11.99
C SER A 121 -19.09 4.79 -10.56
N GLY A 122 -17.88 5.20 -10.21
CA GLY A 122 -17.22 4.86 -8.95
C GLY A 122 -17.02 3.34 -8.76
N ARG A 123 -16.76 2.60 -9.85
CA ARG A 123 -16.73 1.12 -9.84
C ARG A 123 -15.46 0.59 -10.51
N TRP A 124 -15.02 -0.56 -10.03
CA TRP A 124 -14.03 -1.41 -10.69
C TRP A 124 -14.71 -2.29 -11.74
N ILE A 125 -14.19 -2.29 -12.96
CA ILE A 125 -14.69 -3.12 -14.06
C ILE A 125 -13.59 -4.13 -14.40
N LYS A 126 -13.93 -5.41 -14.42
CA LYS A 126 -12.99 -6.47 -14.82
C LYS A 126 -12.56 -6.27 -16.28
N LEU A 127 -11.26 -6.36 -16.53
CA LEU A 127 -10.67 -6.32 -17.88
C LEU A 127 -10.70 -7.70 -18.54
#